data_AF-A8SI21-F1
#
_entry.id   AF-A8SI21-F1
#
_cell.length_a   1.000
_cell.length_b   1.000
_cell.length_c   1.000
_cell.angle_alpha   90.00
_cell.angle_beta   90.00
_cell.angle_gamma   90.00
#
_symmetry.space_group_name_H-M   'P 1'
#
loop_
_entity.id
_entity.type
_entity.pdbx_description
1 polymer ?
#
loop_
_entity_poly.entity_id
_entity_poly.type
_entity_poly.pdbx_seq_one_letter_code
_entity_poly.pdbx_strand_id
1 'polypeptide(L)'
;HVHTNNPGLVLEKEESIGELNDIKIHNMRIQHRNLLIEEEEYENNHNNVIEIDTKKESKKYSFITVSMGDGISKVFKDLNVDYVIPGGQTMNPSTEDILNAVEKVSGENIIIFPNNGNIILAAKQAKEMSEKNLYVFPTKTVTEGIVALLNFNQEASIDENFEAMESAVENVKTGQVTYAVRDTEIDNIKIKKDDIIGICKGDIKAIGKDIQKVSLELIKKVVDENTELITIFYGENIDEDEANTLG
;
A
#
# COMPACT_ATOMS: atom_id res chain seq x y z
N HIS A 1 10.16 -12.06 -8.00
CA HIS A 1 9.61 -12.00 -6.62
C HIS A 1 8.11 -12.20 -6.70
N VAL A 2 7.57 -13.23 -6.06
CA VAL A 2 6.15 -13.63 -6.20
C VAL A 2 5.57 -13.92 -4.82
N HIS A 3 4.42 -13.31 -4.51
CA HIS A 3 3.66 -13.64 -3.31
C HIS A 3 2.61 -14.69 -3.65
N THR A 4 2.64 -15.82 -2.95
CA THR A 4 1.73 -16.93 -3.22
C THR A 4 1.48 -17.73 -1.96
N ASN A 5 0.26 -18.27 -1.83
CA ASN A 5 -0.06 -19.26 -0.80
C ASN A 5 0.40 -20.67 -1.20
N ASN A 6 0.86 -20.86 -2.44
CA ASN A 6 1.38 -22.12 -2.96
C ASN A 6 2.68 -21.88 -3.77
N PRO A 7 3.84 -21.77 -3.09
CA PRO A 7 5.13 -21.54 -3.76
C PRO A 7 5.51 -22.67 -4.70
N GLY A 8 5.05 -23.91 -4.46
CA GLY A 8 5.34 -25.05 -5.33
C GLY A 8 4.84 -24.86 -6.75
N LEU A 9 3.60 -24.36 -6.93
CA LEU A 9 3.03 -24.11 -8.26
C LEU A 9 3.80 -23.04 -9.05
N VAL A 10 4.36 -22.04 -8.35
CA VAL A 10 5.13 -20.98 -9.00
C VAL A 10 6.46 -21.53 -9.49
N LEU A 11 7.16 -22.31 -8.65
CA LEU A 11 8.43 -22.93 -9.00
C LEU A 11 8.28 -23.89 -10.18
N GLU A 12 7.27 -24.76 -10.17
CA GLU A 12 7.02 -25.72 -11.24
C GLU A 12 6.73 -25.02 -12.58
N LYS A 13 6.00 -23.90 -12.52
CA LYS A 13 5.68 -23.13 -13.72
C LYS A 13 6.87 -22.34 -14.24
N GLU A 14 7.66 -21.74 -13.36
CA GLU A 14 8.88 -21.03 -13.77
C GLU A 14 9.96 -21.98 -14.30
N GLU A 15 10.10 -23.18 -13.73
CA GLU A 15 10.99 -24.24 -14.23
C GLU A 15 10.63 -24.66 -15.67
N SER A 16 9.35 -24.68 -16.01
CA SER A 16 8.91 -25.01 -17.38
C SER A 16 9.31 -23.96 -18.42
N ILE A 17 9.67 -22.75 -17.98
CA ILE A 17 10.00 -21.60 -18.83
C ILE A 17 11.51 -21.35 -18.87
N GLY A 18 12.26 -21.77 -17.86
CA GLY A 18 13.71 -21.61 -17.80
C GLY A 18 14.34 -22.19 -16.53
N GLU A 19 15.65 -21.98 -16.39
CA GLU A 19 16.42 -22.46 -15.23
C GLU A 19 16.28 -21.49 -14.05
N LEU A 20 15.91 -22.03 -12.87
CA LEU A 20 15.78 -21.28 -11.63
C LEU A 20 17.12 -21.23 -10.88
N ASN A 21 17.61 -20.02 -10.56
CA ASN A 21 18.80 -19.80 -9.75
C ASN A 21 18.47 -18.92 -8.54
N ASP A 22 19.18 -19.13 -7.41
CA ASP A 22 19.05 -18.37 -6.15
C ASP A 22 17.60 -18.26 -5.59
N ILE A 23 16.89 -19.39 -5.53
CA ILE A 23 15.52 -19.45 -5.00
C ILE A 23 15.51 -19.13 -3.49
N LYS A 24 14.78 -18.08 -3.10
CA LYS A 24 14.51 -17.73 -1.69
C LYS A 24 13.01 -17.77 -1.41
N ILE A 25 12.58 -18.60 -0.45
CA ILE A 25 11.17 -18.73 -0.05
C ILE A 25 11.04 -18.27 1.39
N HIS A 26 10.25 -17.21 1.60
CA HIS A 26 9.98 -16.66 2.93
C HIS A 26 8.54 -16.92 3.34
N ASN A 27 8.34 -17.46 4.55
CA ASN A 27 7.00 -17.66 5.11
C ASN A 27 6.59 -16.42 5.92
N MET A 28 5.87 -15.52 5.26
CA MET A 28 5.43 -14.24 5.82
C MET A 28 4.52 -14.41 7.05
N ARG A 29 3.70 -15.48 7.11
CA ARG A 29 2.82 -15.76 8.26
C ARG A 29 3.59 -16.17 9.50
N ILE A 30 4.69 -16.91 9.35
CA ILE A 30 5.55 -17.28 10.49
C ILE A 30 6.27 -16.05 11.02
N GLN A 31 6.78 -15.18 10.13
CA GLN A 31 7.37 -13.91 10.53
C GLN A 31 6.36 -13.05 11.32
N HIS A 32 5.11 -12.93 10.83
CA HIS A 32 4.08 -12.17 11.53
C HIS A 32 3.64 -12.80 12.87
N ARG A 33 3.47 -14.13 12.93
CA ARG A 33 3.10 -14.82 14.17
C ARG A 33 4.17 -14.69 15.25
N ASN A 34 5.45 -14.74 14.88
CA ASN A 34 6.53 -14.55 15.85
C ASN A 34 6.48 -13.13 16.45
N LEU A 35 6.15 -12.12 15.63
CA LEU A 35 5.93 -10.74 16.12
C LEU A 35 4.73 -10.65 17.07
N LEU A 36 3.60 -11.30 16.76
CA LEU A 36 2.41 -11.28 17.63
C LEU A 36 2.62 -12.04 18.95
N ILE A 37 3.35 -13.16 18.94
CA ILE A 37 3.69 -13.92 20.15
C ILE A 37 4.61 -13.06 21.04
N GLU A 38 5.54 -12.33 20.45
CA GLU A 38 6.37 -11.37 21.18
C GLU A 38 5.54 -10.22 21.78
N GLU A 39 4.51 -9.72 21.09
CA GLU A 39 3.58 -8.69 21.62
C GLU A 39 2.71 -9.23 22.76
N GLU A 40 2.13 -10.43 22.64
CA GLU A 40 1.32 -11.06 23.68
C GLU A 40 2.15 -11.42 24.94
N GLU A 41 3.41 -11.81 24.79
CA GLU A 41 4.32 -12.03 25.93
C GLU A 41 4.74 -10.73 26.63
N TYR A 42 4.79 -9.61 25.89
CA TYR A 42 5.05 -8.27 26.44
C TYR A 42 3.85 -7.73 27.24
N GLU A 43 2.62 -7.96 26.79
CA GLU A 43 1.42 -7.52 27.53
C GLU A 43 1.14 -8.35 28.79
N ASN A 44 1.48 -9.65 28.78
CA ASN A 44 1.20 -10.55 29.92
C ASN A 44 2.20 -10.49 31.08
N ASN A 45 3.37 -9.85 30.90
CA ASN A 45 4.45 -9.81 31.92
C ASN A 45 4.56 -8.47 32.69
N HIS A 46 3.43 -7.85 33.03
CA HIS A 46 3.40 -6.61 33.82
C HIS A 46 3.53 -6.80 35.34
N ASN A 47 4.32 -7.78 35.85
CA ASN A 47 4.55 -7.88 37.30
C ASN A 47 5.78 -8.66 37.79
N ASN A 48 6.84 -8.87 37.02
CA ASN A 48 8.12 -9.28 37.61
C ASN A 48 9.32 -8.73 36.83
N VAL A 49 10.12 -7.92 37.53
CA VAL A 49 11.41 -7.41 37.08
C VAL A 49 12.38 -8.57 36.98
N ILE A 50 12.63 -9.04 35.76
CA ILE A 50 13.84 -9.77 35.40
C ILE A 50 14.34 -9.11 34.12
N GLU A 51 15.44 -8.37 34.24
CA GLU A 51 16.25 -7.94 33.10
C GLU A 51 16.75 -9.18 32.37
N ILE A 52 15.97 -9.63 31.39
CA ILE A 52 16.49 -10.50 30.35
C ILE A 52 16.93 -9.55 29.24
N ASP A 53 18.25 -9.43 29.09
CA ASP A 53 18.94 -8.82 27.97
C ASP A 53 18.65 -9.64 26.70
N THR A 54 17.40 -9.65 26.27
CA THR A 54 17.04 -10.03 24.91
C THR A 54 17.37 -8.81 24.07
N LYS A 55 18.57 -8.80 23.50
CA LYS A 55 18.78 -8.17 22.20
C LYS A 55 17.67 -8.70 21.27
N LYS A 56 16.54 -8.01 21.23
CA LYS A 56 15.60 -8.08 20.11
C LYS A 56 16.48 -7.93 18.88
N GLU A 57 16.49 -8.91 18.00
CA GLU A 57 17.07 -8.68 16.68
C GLU A 57 16.36 -7.44 16.14
N SER A 58 17.10 -6.34 16.06
CA SER A 58 16.55 -5.07 15.62
C SER A 58 16.10 -5.27 14.18
N LYS A 59 14.80 -5.14 13.95
CA LYS A 59 14.26 -5.24 12.60
C LYS A 59 14.93 -4.15 11.75
N LYS A 60 15.59 -4.50 10.66
CA LYS A 60 16.30 -3.51 9.82
C LYS A 60 15.36 -2.44 9.24
N TYR A 61 14.13 -2.86 8.90
CA TYR A 61 13.10 -1.99 8.31
C TYR A 61 11.73 -2.19 8.94
N SER A 62 11.04 -1.10 9.24
CA SER A 62 9.62 -1.09 9.55
C SER A 62 8.84 -0.26 8.55
N PHE A 63 7.59 -0.66 8.29
CA PHE A 63 6.72 0.02 7.34
C PHE A 63 5.48 0.57 8.04
N ILE A 64 5.16 1.81 7.69
CA ILE A 64 3.93 2.48 8.09
C ILE A 64 3.18 2.83 6.81
N THR A 65 1.87 2.64 6.79
CA THR A 65 1.05 3.05 5.65
C THR A 65 -0.22 3.74 6.09
N VAL A 66 -0.75 4.60 5.23
CA VAL A 66 -2.11 5.13 5.39
C VAL A 66 -3.05 4.37 4.47
N SER A 67 -4.15 3.88 5.01
CA SER A 67 -5.11 3.04 4.31
C SER A 67 -6.54 3.44 4.64
N MET A 68 -7.44 3.25 3.68
CA MET A 68 -8.88 3.42 3.85
C MET A 68 -9.57 2.05 3.76
N GLY A 69 -10.24 1.65 4.84
CA GLY A 69 -11.03 0.42 4.90
C GLY A 69 -10.24 -0.84 5.25
N ASP A 70 -10.95 -1.84 5.76
CA ASP A 70 -10.35 -3.05 6.31
C ASP A 70 -9.74 -3.96 5.24
N GLY A 71 -10.34 -4.01 4.05
CA GLY A 71 -9.85 -4.83 2.93
C GLY A 71 -8.44 -4.40 2.48
N ILE A 72 -8.25 -3.12 2.19
CA ILE A 72 -6.94 -2.57 1.83
C ILE A 72 -5.95 -2.68 2.99
N SER A 73 -6.41 -2.42 4.23
CA SER A 73 -5.56 -2.58 5.41
C SER A 73 -5.07 -4.02 5.58
N LYS A 74 -5.89 -5.01 5.25
CA LYS A 74 -5.51 -6.42 5.24
C LYS A 74 -4.47 -6.71 4.17
N VAL A 75 -4.61 -6.18 2.96
CA VAL A 75 -3.59 -6.31 1.90
C VAL A 75 -2.24 -5.78 2.37
N PHE A 76 -2.20 -4.61 3.00
CA PHE A 76 -0.95 -4.09 3.56
C PHE A 76 -0.38 -4.93 4.69
N LYS A 77 -1.22 -5.46 5.58
CA LYS A 77 -0.77 -6.40 6.62
C LYS A 77 -0.20 -7.68 6.02
N ASP A 78 -0.82 -8.22 4.96
CA ASP A 78 -0.32 -9.38 4.22
C ASP A 78 1.02 -9.09 3.51
N LEU A 79 1.32 -7.82 3.23
CA LEU A 79 2.61 -7.31 2.75
C LEU A 79 3.58 -6.92 3.87
N ASN A 80 3.34 -7.39 5.10
CA ASN A 80 4.17 -7.15 6.29
C ASN A 80 4.32 -5.67 6.68
N VAL A 81 3.31 -4.84 6.40
CA VAL A 81 3.26 -3.50 6.99
C VAL A 81 3.04 -3.59 8.50
N ASP A 82 3.92 -2.98 9.28
CA ASP A 82 3.91 -3.04 10.75
C ASP A 82 2.76 -2.23 11.34
N TYR A 83 2.48 -1.05 10.79
CA TYR A 83 1.43 -0.18 11.29
C TYR A 83 0.62 0.47 10.18
N VAL A 84 -0.70 0.38 10.30
CA VAL A 84 -1.65 1.01 9.38
C VAL A 84 -2.32 2.16 10.10
N ILE A 85 -2.07 3.38 9.65
CA ILE A 85 -2.78 4.57 10.10
C ILE A 85 -4.12 4.61 9.34
N PRO A 86 -5.27 4.64 10.05
CA PRO A 86 -6.55 4.86 9.40
C PRO A 86 -6.55 6.23 8.70
N GLY A 87 -6.94 6.26 7.43
CA GLY A 87 -7.07 7.50 6.68
C GLY A 87 -7.91 7.32 5.42
N GLY A 88 -7.82 8.28 4.51
CA GLY A 88 -8.53 8.24 3.23
C GLY A 88 -8.49 9.58 2.50
N GLN A 89 -9.37 9.75 1.51
CA GLN A 89 -9.44 10.99 0.73
C GLN A 89 -9.87 12.20 1.56
N THR A 90 -10.69 11.98 2.58
CA THR A 90 -11.25 13.04 3.44
C THR A 90 -10.70 13.02 4.87
N MET A 91 -9.97 11.96 5.25
CA MET A 91 -9.37 11.77 6.57
C MET A 91 -7.85 11.70 6.40
N ASN A 92 -7.23 12.88 6.36
CA ASN A 92 -5.77 13.00 6.24
C ASN A 92 -5.17 13.03 7.66
N PRO A 93 -4.35 12.04 8.06
CA PRO A 93 -3.65 12.05 9.34
C PRO A 93 -2.75 13.28 9.46
N SER A 94 -2.65 13.78 10.68
CA SER A 94 -1.76 14.87 11.05
C SER A 94 -0.31 14.40 11.20
N THR A 95 0.61 15.37 11.28
CA THR A 95 2.02 15.11 11.61
C THR A 95 2.15 14.36 12.95
N GLU A 96 1.30 14.67 13.94
CA GLU A 96 1.29 14.02 15.25
C GLU A 96 0.82 12.56 15.14
N ASP A 97 -0.21 12.28 14.34
CA ASP A 97 -0.69 10.90 14.09
C ASP A 97 0.42 10.03 13.49
N ILE A 98 1.22 10.60 12.58
CA ILE A 98 2.35 9.91 11.96
C ILE A 98 3.48 9.66 12.97
N LEU A 99 3.83 10.64 13.80
CA LEU A 99 4.82 10.46 14.87
C LEU A 99 4.37 9.40 15.88
N ASN A 100 3.10 9.40 16.26
CA ASN A 100 2.53 8.37 17.13
C ASN A 100 2.61 6.97 16.50
N ALA A 101 2.48 6.85 15.17
CA ALA A 101 2.67 5.58 14.47
C ALA A 101 4.14 5.14 14.43
N VAL A 102 5.07 6.09 14.27
CA VAL A 102 6.52 5.86 14.35
C VAL A 102 6.94 5.30 15.70
N GLU A 103 6.29 5.74 16.78
CA GLU A 103 6.57 5.20 18.11
C GLU A 103 6.13 3.75 18.31
N LYS A 104 5.13 3.30 17.54
CA LYS A 104 4.59 1.93 17.64
C LYS A 104 5.38 0.89 16.86
N VAL A 105 6.39 1.29 16.09
CA VAL A 105 7.23 0.36 15.32
C VAL A 105 8.68 0.38 15.81
N SER A 106 9.38 -0.74 15.62
CA SER A 106 10.69 -1.01 16.23
C SER A 106 11.85 -1.10 15.23
N GLY A 107 11.60 -0.83 13.94
CA GLY A 107 12.63 -0.93 12.91
C GLY A 107 13.70 0.16 12.98
N GLU A 108 14.94 -0.19 12.65
CA GLU A 108 16.07 0.75 12.58
C GLU A 108 15.84 1.85 11.55
N ASN A 109 15.23 1.50 10.41
CA ASN A 109 14.78 2.41 9.36
C ASN A 109 13.27 2.25 9.20
N ILE A 110 12.53 3.34 9.33
CA ILE A 110 11.07 3.36 9.23
C ILE A 110 10.69 4.01 7.91
N ILE A 111 9.91 3.34 7.07
CA ILE A 111 9.45 3.86 5.79
C ILE A 111 7.94 4.07 5.87
N ILE A 112 7.48 5.30 5.64
CA ILE A 112 6.06 5.62 5.54
C ILE A 112 5.62 5.75 4.08
N PHE A 113 4.49 5.12 3.76
CA PHE A 113 3.76 5.19 2.49
C PHE A 113 2.47 6.01 2.67
N PRO A 114 2.44 7.30 2.30
CA PRO A 114 1.30 8.18 2.53
C PRO A 114 0.04 7.79 1.76
N ASN A 115 0.18 7.19 0.57
CA ASN A 115 -0.91 6.75 -0.32
C ASN A 115 -1.96 7.82 -0.68
N ASN A 116 -1.65 9.09 -0.42
CA ASN A 116 -2.46 10.26 -0.73
C ASN A 116 -1.54 11.48 -0.78
N GLY A 117 -1.59 12.23 -1.89
CA GLY A 117 -0.76 13.41 -2.11
C GLY A 117 -0.90 14.48 -1.02
N ASN A 118 -2.07 14.58 -0.38
CA ASN A 118 -2.33 15.55 0.69
C ASN A 118 -1.63 15.19 2.01
N ILE A 119 -1.19 13.95 2.19
CA ILE A 119 -0.53 13.46 3.42
C ILE A 119 1.00 13.61 3.33
N ILE A 120 1.56 13.68 2.12
CA ILE A 120 3.02 13.72 1.88
C ILE A 120 3.69 14.86 2.68
N LEU A 121 3.05 16.03 2.75
CA LEU A 121 3.60 17.16 3.50
C LEU A 121 3.70 16.87 5.00
N ALA A 122 2.64 16.32 5.60
CA ALA A 122 2.62 15.93 7.00
C ALA A 122 3.66 14.83 7.30
N ALA A 123 3.80 13.85 6.41
CA ALA A 123 4.82 12.80 6.53
C ALA A 123 6.25 13.37 6.48
N LYS A 124 6.52 14.33 5.59
CA LYS A 124 7.82 15.02 5.54
C LYS A 124 8.10 15.83 6.80
N GLN A 125 7.09 16.53 7.35
CA GLN A 125 7.23 17.23 8.61
C GLN A 125 7.51 16.26 9.77
N ALA A 126 6.82 15.12 9.81
CA ALA A 126 7.05 14.09 10.82
C ALA A 126 8.47 13.53 10.74
N LYS A 127 9.01 13.34 9.53
CA LYS A 127 10.41 12.97 9.32
C LYS A 127 11.39 13.96 9.98
N GLU A 128 11.19 15.26 9.79
CA GLU A 128 12.08 16.28 10.37
C GLU A 128 11.97 16.37 11.90
N MET A 129 10.83 15.95 12.47
CA MET A 129 10.56 16.00 13.91
C MET A 129 10.86 14.69 14.64
N SER A 130 11.00 13.58 13.91
CA SER A 130 11.20 12.24 14.46
C SER A 130 12.62 12.07 14.98
N GLU A 131 12.76 11.48 16.17
CA GLU A 131 14.05 11.05 16.70
C GLU A 131 14.53 9.72 16.10
N LYS A 132 13.60 8.93 15.51
CA LYS A 132 13.90 7.70 14.77
C LYS A 132 14.18 7.98 13.29
N ASN A 133 14.90 7.08 12.62
CA ASN A 133 15.19 7.20 11.18
C ASN A 133 13.93 6.98 10.33
N LEU A 134 13.17 8.05 10.10
CA LEU A 134 11.97 8.04 9.27
C LEU A 134 12.29 8.46 7.83
N TYR A 135 11.85 7.65 6.89
CA TYR A 135 11.92 7.88 5.46
C TYR A 135 10.51 7.97 4.88
N VAL A 136 10.29 8.92 3.98
CA VAL A 136 8.99 9.13 3.32
C VAL A 136 9.12 8.66 1.88
N PHE A 137 8.50 7.53 1.55
CA PHE A 137 8.36 7.10 0.16
C PHE A 137 7.05 7.70 -0.39
N PRO A 138 7.10 8.70 -1.29
CA PRO A 138 6.01 9.67 -1.49
C PRO A 138 4.86 9.17 -2.38
N THR A 139 4.25 8.05 -2.01
CA THR A 139 3.09 7.48 -2.74
C THR A 139 1.86 8.38 -2.64
N LYS A 140 1.15 8.50 -3.76
CA LYS A 140 -0.07 9.30 -3.92
C LYS A 140 -1.32 8.45 -3.97
N THR A 141 -1.18 7.15 -4.17
CA THR A 141 -2.29 6.19 -4.21
C THR A 141 -1.95 4.92 -3.43
N VAL A 142 -2.97 4.19 -3.00
CA VAL A 142 -2.83 2.88 -2.35
C VAL A 142 -2.09 1.88 -3.25
N THR A 143 -2.40 1.87 -4.55
CA THR A 143 -1.77 0.98 -5.52
C THR A 143 -0.27 1.22 -5.62
N GLU A 144 0.17 2.48 -5.61
CA GLU A 144 1.60 2.82 -5.58
C GLU A 144 2.28 2.29 -4.31
N GLY A 145 1.61 2.36 -3.15
CA GLY A 145 2.11 1.77 -1.90
C GLY A 145 2.29 0.26 -1.97
N ILE A 146 1.31 -0.45 -2.53
CA ILE A 146 1.37 -1.91 -2.73
C ILE A 146 2.53 -2.26 -3.67
N VAL A 147 2.66 -1.57 -4.80
CA VAL A 147 3.69 -1.82 -5.81
C VAL A 147 5.09 -1.56 -5.25
N ALA A 148 5.25 -0.48 -4.49
CA ALA A 148 6.50 -0.17 -3.82
C ALA A 148 6.90 -1.31 -2.87
N LEU A 149 5.99 -1.75 -1.99
CA LEU A 149 6.25 -2.85 -1.07
C LEU A 149 6.59 -4.17 -1.77
N LEU A 150 5.95 -4.48 -2.90
CA LEU A 150 6.26 -5.68 -3.69
C LEU A 150 7.66 -5.68 -4.29
N ASN A 151 8.26 -4.50 -4.49
CA ASN A 151 9.59 -4.32 -5.04
C ASN A 151 10.65 -4.01 -3.97
N PHE A 152 10.26 -4.03 -2.70
CA PHE A 152 11.18 -3.84 -1.59
C PHE A 152 12.05 -5.09 -1.35
N ASN A 153 13.34 -4.88 -1.10
CA ASN A 153 14.30 -5.91 -0.76
C ASN A 153 14.96 -5.62 0.60
N GLN A 154 14.73 -6.50 1.58
CA GLN A 154 15.23 -6.38 2.95
C GLN A 154 16.77 -6.35 3.04
N GLU A 155 17.47 -6.98 2.10
CA GLU A 155 18.92 -7.04 2.10
C GLU A 155 19.56 -5.78 1.50
N ALA A 156 18.84 -5.07 0.62
CA ALA A 156 19.33 -3.86 -0.02
C ALA A 156 19.44 -2.68 0.97
N SER A 157 20.19 -1.66 0.58
CA SER A 157 20.25 -0.38 1.30
C SER A 157 18.95 0.42 1.13
N ILE A 158 18.80 1.51 1.89
CA ILE A 158 17.62 2.38 1.75
C ILE A 158 17.57 3.05 0.38
N ASP A 159 18.71 3.50 -0.15
CA ASP A 159 18.78 4.22 -1.42
C ASP A 159 18.47 3.29 -2.60
N GLU A 160 19.06 2.09 -2.62
CA GLU A 160 18.76 1.06 -3.63
C GLU A 160 17.27 0.66 -3.61
N ASN A 161 16.69 0.53 -2.42
CA ASN A 161 15.25 0.26 -2.28
C ASN A 161 14.41 1.41 -2.82
N PHE A 162 14.79 2.67 -2.52
CA PHE A 162 14.05 3.83 -3.00
C PHE A 162 14.09 3.92 -4.53
N GLU A 163 15.25 3.71 -5.16
CA GLU A 163 15.38 3.67 -6.62
C GLU A 163 14.52 2.55 -7.24
N ALA A 164 14.58 1.33 -6.68
CA ALA A 164 13.81 0.20 -7.19
C ALA A 164 12.29 0.43 -7.06
N MET A 165 11.85 0.91 -5.90
CA MET A 165 10.44 1.22 -5.65
C MET A 165 9.95 2.38 -6.53
N GLU A 166 10.75 3.42 -6.75
CA GLU A 166 10.41 4.55 -7.61
C GLU A 166 10.23 4.09 -9.06
N SER A 167 11.18 3.30 -9.58
CA SER A 167 11.08 2.71 -10.92
C SER A 167 9.84 1.84 -11.08
N ALA A 168 9.49 1.04 -10.06
CA ALA A 168 8.28 0.22 -10.09
C ALA A 168 7.00 1.08 -10.13
N VAL A 169 6.95 2.13 -9.31
CA VAL A 169 5.80 3.05 -9.25
C VAL A 169 5.63 3.84 -10.56
N GLU A 170 6.71 4.26 -11.21
CA GLU A 170 6.66 4.97 -12.49
C GLU A 170 6.00 4.14 -13.61
N ASN A 171 6.20 2.82 -13.58
CA ASN A 171 5.64 1.89 -14.55
C ASN A 171 4.17 1.52 -14.26
N VAL A 172 3.59 2.01 -13.16
CA VAL A 172 2.20 1.73 -12.79
C VAL A 172 1.29 2.89 -13.15
N LYS A 173 0.16 2.53 -13.76
CA LYS A 173 -0.92 3.46 -14.04
C LYS A 173 -2.06 3.21 -13.08
N THR A 174 -2.53 4.29 -12.46
CA THR A 174 -3.58 4.22 -11.44
C THR A 174 -4.84 4.92 -11.94
N GLY A 175 -5.98 4.33 -11.60
CA GLY A 175 -7.29 4.88 -11.89
C GLY A 175 -8.18 4.71 -10.66
N GLN A 176 -9.06 5.68 -10.43
CA GLN A 176 -10.04 5.63 -9.35
C GLN A 176 -11.42 5.97 -9.92
N VAL A 177 -12.43 5.20 -9.53
CA VAL A 177 -13.83 5.53 -9.77
C VAL A 177 -14.48 5.90 -8.44
N THR A 178 -15.14 7.04 -8.40
CA THR A 178 -15.81 7.56 -7.20
C THR A 178 -17.03 8.39 -7.58
N TYR A 179 -17.77 8.88 -6.59
CA TYR A 179 -18.92 9.77 -6.80
C TYR A 179 -18.56 11.22 -6.45
N ALA A 180 -19.14 12.16 -7.17
CA ALA A 180 -19.01 13.57 -6.89
C ALA A 180 -19.86 13.96 -5.67
N VAL A 181 -19.23 14.57 -4.66
CA VAL A 181 -19.92 14.97 -3.42
C VAL A 181 -20.67 16.31 -3.54
N ARG A 182 -20.42 17.07 -4.61
CA ARG A 182 -21.02 18.38 -4.89
C ARG A 182 -20.97 18.70 -6.38
N ASP A 183 -21.76 19.68 -6.80
CA ASP A 183 -21.66 20.26 -8.13
C ASP A 183 -20.32 21.02 -8.28
N THR A 184 -19.62 20.80 -9.37
CA THR A 184 -18.34 21.47 -9.67
C THR A 184 -18.13 21.55 -11.19
N GLU A 185 -17.36 22.52 -11.65
CA GLU A 185 -16.91 22.61 -13.04
C GLU A 185 -15.38 22.56 -13.08
N ILE A 186 -14.83 21.59 -13.79
CA ILE A 186 -13.38 21.38 -13.97
C ILE A 186 -13.11 21.27 -15.45
N ASP A 187 -12.20 22.08 -16.00
CA ASP A 187 -11.84 22.08 -17.42
C ASP A 187 -13.06 22.16 -18.38
N ASN A 188 -14.04 23.02 -18.03
CA ASN A 188 -15.35 23.16 -18.70
C ASN A 188 -16.25 21.92 -18.66
N ILE A 189 -15.88 20.91 -17.88
CA ILE A 189 -16.69 19.72 -17.64
C ILE A 189 -17.54 19.96 -16.40
N LYS A 190 -18.87 19.97 -16.59
CA LYS A 190 -19.84 20.11 -15.50
C LYS A 190 -20.06 18.77 -14.83
N ILE A 191 -19.73 18.69 -13.56
CA ILE A 191 -19.94 17.54 -12.69
C ILE A 191 -21.06 17.90 -11.75
N LYS A 192 -22.11 17.09 -11.72
CA LYS A 192 -23.17 17.22 -10.72
C LYS A 192 -22.86 16.33 -9.53
N LYS A 193 -23.40 16.70 -8.37
CA LYS A 193 -23.47 15.82 -7.22
C LYS A 193 -24.04 14.46 -7.66
N ASP A 194 -23.46 13.40 -7.11
CA ASP A 194 -23.79 12.00 -7.39
C ASP A 194 -23.52 11.56 -8.84
N ASP A 195 -22.77 12.34 -9.64
CA ASP A 195 -22.14 11.81 -10.85
C ASP A 195 -21.03 10.84 -10.46
N ILE A 196 -20.90 9.76 -11.23
CA ILE A 196 -19.77 8.83 -11.14
C ILE A 196 -18.65 9.40 -12.00
N ILE A 197 -17.47 9.53 -11.40
CA ILE A 197 -16.29 10.13 -12.02
C ILE A 197 -15.13 9.13 -11.99
N GLY A 198 -14.47 8.99 -13.14
CA GLY A 198 -13.23 8.25 -13.31
C GLY A 198 -12.05 9.22 -13.33
N ILE A 199 -11.10 9.03 -12.41
CA ILE A 199 -9.96 9.91 -12.17
C ILE A 199 -8.67 9.14 -12.47
N CYS A 200 -7.71 9.77 -13.16
CA CYS A 200 -6.36 9.25 -13.33
C CYS A 200 -5.36 10.38 -13.11
N LYS A 201 -4.40 10.19 -12.19
CA LYS A 201 -3.38 11.20 -11.83
C LYS A 201 -3.94 12.59 -11.48
N GLY A 202 -5.15 12.63 -10.91
CA GLY A 202 -5.85 13.87 -10.54
C GLY A 202 -6.76 14.45 -11.64
N ASP A 203 -6.62 13.99 -12.88
CA ASP A 203 -7.47 14.43 -13.99
C ASP A 203 -8.74 13.61 -14.07
N ILE A 204 -9.87 14.27 -14.38
CA ILE A 204 -11.11 13.57 -14.69
C ILE A 204 -11.03 13.04 -16.12
N LYS A 205 -11.03 11.71 -16.25
CA LYS A 205 -10.99 11.02 -17.54
C LYS A 205 -12.35 10.52 -17.98
N ALA A 206 -13.28 10.24 -17.07
CA ALA A 206 -14.61 9.73 -17.43
C ALA A 206 -15.69 10.27 -16.47
N ILE A 207 -16.92 10.47 -16.95
CA ILE A 207 -18.05 10.93 -16.14
C ILE A 207 -19.33 10.28 -16.65
N GLY A 208 -20.19 9.85 -15.74
CA GLY A 208 -21.50 9.33 -16.09
C GLY A 208 -22.36 9.05 -14.86
N LYS A 209 -23.38 8.20 -15.06
CA LYS A 209 -24.28 7.74 -14.00
C LYS A 209 -24.20 6.24 -13.75
N ASP A 210 -23.38 5.54 -14.52
CA ASP A 210 -23.30 4.08 -14.57
C ASP A 210 -21.86 3.68 -14.27
N ILE A 211 -21.66 2.94 -13.18
CA ILE A 211 -20.33 2.65 -12.64
C ILE A 211 -19.52 1.79 -13.61
N GLN A 212 -20.16 0.82 -14.26
CA GLN A 212 -19.49 -0.08 -15.20
C GLN A 212 -19.04 0.69 -16.44
N LYS A 213 -19.90 1.54 -17.01
CA LYS A 213 -19.52 2.36 -18.17
C LYS A 213 -18.39 3.32 -17.86
N VAL A 214 -18.46 4.02 -16.73
CA VAL A 214 -17.41 4.95 -16.32
C VAL A 214 -16.09 4.21 -16.06
N SER A 215 -16.15 3.04 -15.43
CA SER A 215 -14.97 2.19 -15.19
C SER A 215 -14.33 1.73 -16.50
N LEU A 216 -15.13 1.22 -17.45
CA LEU A 216 -14.62 0.77 -18.75
C LEU A 216 -14.04 1.93 -19.58
N GLU A 217 -14.68 3.09 -19.55
CA GLU A 217 -14.15 4.31 -20.18
C GLU A 217 -12.83 4.75 -19.56
N LEU A 218 -12.71 4.70 -18.24
CA LEU A 218 -11.47 5.01 -17.53
C LEU A 218 -10.38 4.04 -17.95
N ILE A 219 -10.64 2.72 -17.91
CA ILE A 219 -9.69 1.67 -18.30
C ILE A 219 -9.19 1.94 -19.73
N LYS A 220 -10.08 2.18 -20.70
CA LYS A 220 -9.71 2.49 -22.10
C LYS A 220 -8.82 3.73 -22.26
N LYS A 221 -8.89 4.68 -21.34
CA LYS A 221 -8.08 5.92 -21.37
C LYS A 221 -6.75 5.78 -20.63
N VAL A 222 -6.63 4.81 -19.74
CA VAL A 222 -5.44 4.58 -18.91
C VAL A 222 -4.55 3.49 -19.51
N VAL A 223 -5.16 2.40 -19.95
CA VAL A 223 -4.48 1.24 -20.55
C VAL A 223 -3.94 1.59 -21.93
N ASP A 224 -2.75 1.07 -22.24
CA ASP A 224 -2.15 1.11 -23.56
C ASP A 224 -1.62 -0.27 -23.98
N GLU A 225 -0.99 -0.33 -25.14
CA GLU A 225 -0.39 -1.53 -25.72
C GLU A 225 0.70 -2.20 -24.87
N ASN A 226 1.27 -1.49 -23.90
CA ASN A 226 2.31 -2.00 -23.00
C ASN A 226 1.74 -2.47 -21.66
N THR A 227 0.42 -2.43 -21.48
CA THR A 227 -0.23 -2.82 -20.23
C THR A 227 -0.52 -4.33 -20.23
N GLU A 228 0.11 -5.07 -19.32
CA GLU A 228 0.01 -6.53 -19.24
C GLU A 228 -1.01 -7.04 -18.20
N LEU A 229 -1.15 -6.32 -17.09
CA LEU A 229 -1.99 -6.72 -15.96
C LEU A 229 -2.85 -5.54 -15.47
N ILE A 230 -4.13 -5.82 -15.21
CA ILE A 230 -5.04 -4.89 -14.57
C ILE A 230 -5.50 -5.53 -13.26
N THR A 231 -5.32 -4.81 -12.15
CA THR A 231 -5.84 -5.21 -10.84
C THR A 231 -6.93 -4.24 -10.43
N ILE A 232 -8.11 -4.78 -10.11
CA ILE A 232 -9.28 -3.99 -9.72
C ILE A 232 -9.52 -4.19 -8.23
N PHE A 233 -9.60 -3.08 -7.49
CA PHE A 233 -10.08 -3.05 -6.11
C PHE A 233 -11.47 -2.44 -6.11
N TYR A 234 -12.43 -3.13 -5.49
CA TYR A 234 -13.80 -2.67 -5.35
C TYR A 234 -14.16 -2.47 -3.87
N GLY A 235 -15.09 -1.56 -3.60
CA GLY A 235 -15.55 -1.25 -2.25
C GLY A 235 -16.69 -2.15 -1.81
N GLU A 236 -17.05 -2.07 -0.52
CA GLU A 236 -18.09 -2.89 0.13
C GLU A 236 -19.48 -2.82 -0.52
N ASN A 237 -19.74 -1.77 -1.30
CA ASN A 237 -21.03 -1.53 -1.96
C ASN A 237 -21.12 -2.19 -3.35
N ILE A 238 -20.09 -2.92 -3.78
CA ILE A 238 -20.04 -3.64 -5.06
C ILE A 238 -19.83 -5.11 -4.72
N ASP A 239 -20.67 -5.98 -5.27
CA ASP A 239 -20.46 -7.42 -5.14
C ASP A 239 -19.43 -7.96 -6.14
N GLU A 240 -18.88 -9.14 -5.84
CA GLU A 240 -17.82 -9.75 -6.66
C GLU A 240 -18.30 -10.04 -8.09
N ASP A 241 -19.57 -10.44 -8.26
CA ASP A 241 -20.16 -10.74 -9.57
C ASP A 241 -20.23 -9.47 -10.43
N GLU A 242 -20.65 -8.34 -9.85
CA GLU A 242 -20.68 -7.03 -10.47
C GLU A 242 -19.27 -6.56 -10.85
N ALA A 243 -18.29 -6.71 -9.96
CA ALA A 243 -16.90 -6.39 -10.25
C ALA A 243 -16.35 -7.21 -11.42
N ASN A 244 -16.66 -8.51 -11.47
CA ASN A 244 -16.24 -9.43 -12.53
C ASN A 244 -16.89 -9.14 -13.89
N THR A 245 -17.97 -8.35 -13.96
CA THR A 245 -18.55 -7.95 -15.26
C THR A 245 -17.62 -7.06 -16.09
N LEU A 246 -16.61 -6.44 -15.47
CA LEU A 246 -15.65 -5.59 -16.16
C LEU A 246 -14.61 -6.37 -17.00
N GLY A 247 -14.49 -7.69 -16.82
CA GLY A 247 -13.58 -8.56 -17.57
C GLY A 247 -12.62 -9.31 -16.66
#